data_AF-A0A2V6UI63-F1
#
_entry.id   AF-A0A2V6UI63-F1
#
_cell.length_a   1.000
_cell.length_b   1.000
_cell.length_c   1.000
_cell.angle_alpha   90.00
_cell.angle_beta   90.00
_cell.angle_gamma   90.00
#
_symmetry.space_group_name_H-M   'P 1'
#
loop_
_entity.id
_entity.type
_entity.pdbx_description
1 polymer ?
#
loop_
_entity_poly.entity_id
_entity_poly.type
_entity_poly.pdbx_seq_one_letter_code
_entity_poly.pdbx_strand_id
1 'polypeptide(L)'
;MYNASAMKRPGLKRKPSRAVERLRKALSAAAHGGANVTPTNGAVPNGALVRRPAKVVSLLEPELVLERAARRFLPQPIDRCVKCNSTFVGREPAFIHCFYCGKMARIATGSLLAQEEFEMRSGLRIAV
;
A
#
# COMPACT_ATOMS: atom_id res chain seq x y z
N MET A 1 17.66 -45.16 3.30
CA MET A 1 18.23 -43.81 3.53
C MET A 1 17.63 -42.86 2.50
N TYR A 2 16.73 -41.96 2.88
CA TYR A 2 16.08 -41.04 1.95
C TYR A 2 16.89 -39.74 1.84
N ASN A 3 17.32 -39.39 0.62
CA ASN A 3 18.14 -38.23 0.30
C ASN A 3 17.35 -36.91 0.49
N ALA A 4 17.79 -36.05 1.40
CA ALA A 4 17.15 -34.77 1.75
C ALA A 4 17.46 -33.62 0.76
N SER A 5 18.16 -33.87 -0.35
CA SER A 5 18.73 -32.81 -1.20
C SER A 5 17.79 -32.20 -2.26
N ALA A 6 16.49 -32.54 -2.27
CA ALA A 6 15.60 -32.22 -3.39
C ALA A 6 14.65 -31.00 -3.20
N MET A 7 14.78 -30.20 -2.14
CA MET A 7 13.87 -29.05 -1.91
C MET A 7 14.57 -27.68 -1.94
N LYS A 8 15.29 -27.37 -3.03
CA LYS A 8 15.60 -25.96 -3.34
C LYS A 8 14.34 -25.32 -3.93
N ARG A 9 13.58 -24.61 -3.10
CA ARG A 9 12.44 -23.79 -3.54
C ARG A 9 12.91 -22.85 -4.66
N PRO A 10 12.25 -22.81 -5.83
CA PRO A 10 12.55 -21.81 -6.84
C PRO A 10 12.38 -20.43 -6.21
N GLY A 11 13.44 -19.63 -6.21
CA GLY A 11 13.37 -18.27 -5.67
C GLY A 11 12.29 -17.50 -6.44
N LEU A 12 11.18 -17.18 -5.77
CA LEU A 12 10.15 -16.29 -6.34
C LEU A 12 10.84 -14.99 -6.70
N LYS A 13 11.12 -14.79 -8.00
CA LYS A 13 11.59 -13.51 -8.52
C LYS A 13 10.45 -12.51 -8.35
N ARG A 14 10.41 -11.86 -7.19
CA ARG A 14 9.42 -10.82 -6.90
C ARG A 14 9.64 -9.70 -7.91
N LYS A 15 8.71 -9.57 -8.87
CA LYS A 15 8.69 -8.41 -9.75
C LYS A 15 8.63 -7.16 -8.87
N PRO A 16 9.45 -6.13 -9.13
CA PRO A 16 9.38 -4.90 -8.37
C PRO A 16 7.95 -4.35 -8.42
N SER A 17 7.49 -3.77 -7.32
CA SER A 17 6.15 -3.16 -7.30
C SER A 17 6.09 -2.03 -8.33
N ARG A 18 4.90 -1.79 -8.87
CA ARG A 18 4.66 -0.71 -9.86
C ARG A 18 5.14 0.67 -9.37
N ALA A 19 5.21 0.87 -8.04
CA ALA A 19 5.76 2.07 -7.41
C ALA A 19 7.29 2.16 -7.58
N VAL A 20 8.03 1.06 -7.36
CA VAL A 20 9.49 0.98 -7.55
C VAL A 20 9.85 1.19 -9.02
N GLU A 21 9.06 0.64 -9.93
CA GLU A 21 9.25 0.80 -11.36
C GLU A 21 9.04 2.25 -11.83
N ARG A 22 8.02 2.94 -11.28
CA ARG A 22 7.81 4.38 -11.51
C ARG A 22 8.96 5.23 -10.99
N LEU A 23 9.49 4.92 -9.80
CA LEU A 23 10.61 5.65 -9.21
C LEU A 23 11.87 5.51 -10.08
N ARG A 24 12.20 4.28 -10.53
CA ARG A 24 13.32 4.06 -11.45
C ARG A 24 13.17 4.88 -12.72
N LYS A 25 12.00 4.86 -13.35
CA LYS A 25 11.73 5.62 -14.57
C LYS A 25 11.87 7.14 -14.37
N ALA A 26 11.45 7.65 -13.22
CA ALA A 26 11.60 9.08 -12.88
C ALA A 26 13.07 9.48 -12.69
N LEU A 27 13.86 8.65 -12.00
CA LEU A 27 15.30 8.88 -11.82
C LEU A 27 16.05 8.81 -13.15
N SER A 28 15.70 7.86 -14.04
CA SER A 28 16.26 7.79 -15.39
C SER A 28 15.92 9.04 -16.23
N ALA A 29 14.71 9.57 -16.09
CA ALA A 29 14.31 10.80 -16.80
C ALA A 29 15.05 12.04 -16.28
N ALA A 30 15.34 12.12 -14.98
CA ALA A 30 16.12 13.20 -14.39
C ALA A 30 17.60 13.16 -14.81
N ALA A 31 18.18 11.96 -14.96
CA ALA A 31 19.56 11.78 -15.40
C ALA A 31 19.83 12.22 -16.86
N HIS A 32 18.80 12.28 -17.70
CA HIS A 32 18.90 12.71 -19.09
C HIS A 32 18.42 14.17 -19.34
N GLY A 33 18.02 14.89 -18.28
CA GLY A 33 17.38 16.21 -18.36
C GLY A 33 18.27 17.41 -18.04
N GLY A 34 19.58 17.33 -18.30
CA GLY A 34 20.50 18.46 -18.18
C GLY A 34 20.47 19.33 -19.44
N ALA A 35 19.50 20.22 -19.57
CA ALA A 35 19.56 21.32 -20.54
C ALA A 35 18.82 22.55 -20.01
N ASN A 36 19.60 23.60 -19.71
CA ASN A 36 19.14 24.97 -19.55
C ASN A 36 18.19 25.33 -20.70
N VAL A 37 16.99 25.81 -20.39
CA VAL A 37 16.12 26.49 -21.36
C VAL A 37 15.67 27.81 -20.74
N THR A 38 16.35 28.88 -21.16
CA THR A 38 15.89 30.27 -21.09
C THR A 38 14.57 30.41 -21.87
N PRO A 39 13.59 31.23 -21.42
CA PRO A 39 12.32 31.33 -22.11
C PRO A 39 12.45 32.30 -23.28
N THR A 40 12.49 31.80 -24.51
CA THR A 40 12.18 32.61 -25.70
C THR A 40 10.75 32.31 -26.12
N ASN A 41 9.97 33.38 -26.25
CA ASN A 41 8.60 33.34 -26.74
C ASN A 41 8.58 32.91 -28.22
N GLY A 42 7.69 31.97 -28.56
CA GLY A 42 7.21 31.80 -29.94
C GLY A 42 7.27 30.36 -30.46
N ALA A 43 6.14 29.94 -31.02
CA ALA A 43 5.92 28.75 -31.85
C ALA A 43 5.83 27.38 -31.15
N VAL A 44 4.59 26.89 -31.06
CA VAL A 44 4.23 25.51 -30.69
C VAL A 44 4.08 24.68 -31.97
N PRO A 45 4.72 23.49 -32.06
CA PRO A 45 4.17 22.40 -32.84
C PRO A 45 3.75 21.24 -31.93
N ASN A 46 2.48 20.87 -32.08
CA ASN A 46 1.88 19.55 -31.87
C ASN A 46 2.15 18.77 -30.56
N GLY A 47 1.11 18.70 -29.73
CA GLY A 47 0.77 17.49 -28.99
C GLY A 47 1.51 17.21 -27.68
N ALA A 48 2.34 18.12 -27.17
CA ALA A 48 2.93 17.98 -25.85
C ALA A 48 1.88 18.30 -24.78
N LEU A 49 1.26 17.26 -24.20
CA LEU A 49 0.53 17.38 -22.93
C LEU A 49 1.48 18.04 -21.92
N VAL A 50 1.25 19.32 -21.64
CA VAL A 50 1.93 20.08 -20.58
C VAL A 50 1.75 19.26 -19.31
N ARG A 51 2.79 18.53 -18.91
CA ARG A 51 2.78 17.77 -17.67
C ARG A 51 2.71 18.81 -16.56
N ARG A 52 1.50 19.00 -16.02
CA ARG A 52 1.32 19.72 -14.77
C ARG A 52 2.35 19.17 -13.77
N PRO A 53 3.09 20.03 -13.07
CA PRO A 53 4.09 19.59 -12.11
C PRO A 53 3.41 18.58 -11.18
N ALA A 54 4.03 17.40 -11.04
CA ALA A 54 3.50 16.38 -10.15
C ALA A 54 3.39 17.00 -8.76
N LYS A 55 2.17 17.11 -8.22
CA LYS A 55 1.98 17.56 -6.84
C LYS A 55 2.66 16.52 -5.96
N VAL A 56 3.83 16.87 -5.43
CA VAL A 56 4.52 16.06 -4.42
C VAL A 56 3.68 16.20 -3.16
N VAL A 57 2.75 15.27 -2.99
CA VAL A 57 1.97 15.16 -1.76
C VAL A 57 2.93 14.61 -0.72
N SER A 58 3.41 15.49 0.15
CA SER A 58 4.20 15.11 1.32
C SER A 58 3.44 14.03 2.08
N LEU A 59 4.08 12.87 2.28
CA LEU A 59 3.54 11.76 3.09
C LEU A 59 3.43 12.12 4.58
N LEU A 60 3.84 13.33 4.95
CA LEU A 60 3.84 13.88 6.30
C LEU A 60 2.78 14.96 6.51
N GLU A 61 1.96 15.28 5.50
CA GLU A 61 0.81 16.16 5.73
C GLU A 61 -0.10 15.52 6.79
N PRO A 62 -0.32 16.17 7.94
CA PRO A 62 -0.99 15.57 9.08
C PRO A 62 -2.40 15.10 8.73
N GLU A 63 -3.13 15.84 7.87
CA GLU A 63 -4.46 15.43 7.40
C GLU A 63 -4.44 14.11 6.63
N LEU A 64 -3.44 13.91 5.76
CA LEU A 64 -3.34 12.69 4.96
C LEU A 64 -2.88 11.49 5.80
N VAL A 65 -2.08 11.74 6.84
CA VAL A 65 -1.71 10.73 7.83
C VAL A 65 -2.95 10.33 8.64
N LEU A 66 -3.75 11.31 9.08
CA LEU A 66 -5.00 11.06 9.80
C LEU A 66 -6.02 10.31 8.95
N GLU A 67 -6.22 10.71 7.69
CA GLU A 67 -7.10 9.97 6.77
C GLU A 67 -6.62 8.53 6.56
N ARG A 68 -5.31 8.32 6.43
CA ARG A 68 -4.74 6.98 6.24
C ARG A 68 -4.87 6.13 7.50
N ALA A 69 -4.71 6.74 8.68
CA ALA A 69 -4.94 6.11 9.97
C ALA A 69 -6.43 5.77 10.14
N ALA A 70 -7.34 6.70 9.86
CA ALA A 70 -8.78 6.50 9.92
C ALA A 70 -9.24 5.32 9.03
N ARG A 71 -8.65 5.14 7.84
CA ARG A 71 -8.94 4.00 6.95
C ARG A 71 -8.50 2.63 7.51
N ARG A 72 -7.75 2.58 8.61
CA ARG A 72 -7.44 1.33 9.33
C ARG A 72 -8.57 0.88 10.25
N PHE A 73 -9.44 1.81 10.63
CA PHE A 73 -10.56 1.57 11.53
C PHE A 73 -11.86 1.50 10.75
N LEU A 74 -12.64 0.47 11.05
CA LEU A 74 -14.00 0.31 10.59
C LEU A 74 -14.93 0.82 11.69
N PRO A 75 -15.88 1.71 11.39
CA PRO A 75 -16.81 2.21 12.40
C PRO A 75 -17.66 1.08 12.99
N GLN A 76 -17.98 0.06 12.18
CA GLN A 76 -18.74 -1.11 12.57
C GLN A 76 -18.21 -2.37 11.86
N PRO A 77 -18.52 -3.57 12.38
CA PRO A 77 -18.25 -4.82 11.68
C PRO A 77 -18.99 -4.85 10.34
N ILE A 78 -18.33 -5.33 9.29
CA ILE A 78 -18.89 -5.48 7.96
C ILE A 78 -18.62 -6.90 7.43
N ASP A 79 -19.48 -7.39 6.56
CA ASP A 79 -19.42 -8.77 6.04
C ASP A 79 -18.54 -8.94 4.80
N ARG A 80 -17.74 -7.92 4.48
CA ARG A 80 -16.94 -7.86 3.26
C ARG A 80 -15.68 -7.04 3.45
N CYS A 81 -14.65 -7.37 2.70
CA CYS A 81 -13.39 -6.62 2.75
C CYS A 81 -13.51 -5.24 2.08
N VAL A 82 -13.18 -4.15 2.79
CA VAL A 82 -13.19 -2.78 2.23
C VAL A 82 -12.21 -2.59 1.05
N LYS A 83 -11.17 -3.43 0.96
CA LYS A 83 -10.15 -3.31 -0.09
C LYS A 83 -10.56 -4.01 -1.39
N CYS A 84 -11.01 -5.26 -1.33
CA CYS A 84 -11.25 -6.10 -2.50
C CYS A 84 -12.69 -6.55 -2.66
N ASN A 85 -13.59 -6.14 -1.75
CA ASN A 85 -15.00 -6.49 -1.74
C ASN A 85 -15.33 -8.00 -1.63
N SER A 86 -14.34 -8.83 -1.29
CA SER A 86 -14.55 -10.27 -1.05
C SER A 86 -15.38 -10.50 0.22
N THR A 87 -16.29 -11.46 0.17
CA THR A 87 -17.09 -11.95 1.31
C THR A 87 -16.35 -13.00 2.15
N PHE A 88 -15.18 -13.47 1.70
CA PHE A 88 -14.40 -14.46 2.43
C PHE A 88 -13.54 -13.78 3.50
N VAL A 89 -14.17 -13.51 4.65
CA VAL A 89 -13.59 -12.80 5.79
C VAL A 89 -13.71 -13.60 7.09
N GLY A 90 -12.65 -13.61 7.88
CA GLY A 90 -12.62 -14.07 9.26
C GLY A 90 -12.98 -12.92 10.19
N ARG A 91 -13.86 -13.19 11.15
CA ARG A 91 -14.36 -12.19 12.09
C ARG A 91 -13.80 -12.49 13.48
N GLU A 92 -13.15 -11.49 14.05
CA GLU A 92 -12.73 -11.45 15.44
C GLU A 92 -13.44 -10.26 16.11
N PRO A 93 -13.64 -10.26 17.44
CA PRO A 93 -14.41 -9.19 18.09
C PRO A 93 -13.81 -7.79 17.87
N ALA A 94 -12.48 -7.68 17.73
CA ALA A 94 -11.78 -6.43 17.48
C ALA A 94 -11.33 -6.24 16.02
N PHE A 95 -11.41 -7.27 15.17
CA PHE A 95 -10.79 -7.25 13.84
C PHE A 95 -11.60 -7.98 12.77
N ILE A 96 -11.44 -7.55 11.53
CA ILE A 96 -11.86 -8.29 10.34
C ILE A 96 -10.62 -8.61 9.51
N HIS A 97 -10.43 -9.90 9.22
CA HIS A 97 -9.35 -10.40 8.38
C HIS A 97 -9.91 -10.92 7.05
N CYS A 98 -9.44 -10.37 5.93
CA CYS A 98 -9.79 -10.88 4.61
C CYS A 98 -8.84 -12.01 4.21
N PHE A 99 -9.34 -13.24 4.12
CA PHE A 99 -8.56 -14.40 3.69
C PHE A 99 -8.17 -14.35 2.21
N TYR A 100 -8.89 -13.58 1.38
CA TYR A 100 -8.56 -13.44 -0.04
C TYR A 100 -7.35 -12.52 -0.29
N CYS A 101 -7.34 -11.30 0.26
CA CYS A 101 -6.25 -10.34 0.02
C CYS A 101 -5.31 -10.11 1.21
N GLY A 102 -5.50 -10.85 2.31
CA GLY A 102 -4.72 -10.78 3.54
C GLY A 102 -4.83 -9.47 4.31
N LYS A 103 -5.83 -8.62 4.02
CA LYS A 103 -5.96 -7.33 4.70
C LYS A 103 -6.68 -7.51 6.02
N MET A 104 -6.12 -6.91 7.07
CA MET A 104 -6.78 -6.75 8.35
C MET A 104 -7.26 -5.31 8.54
N ALA A 105 -8.40 -5.17 9.19
CA ALA A 105 -8.96 -3.89 9.61
C ALA A 105 -9.44 -4.01 11.06
N ARG A 106 -9.18 -2.99 11.87
CA ARG A 106 -9.64 -2.93 13.26
C ARG A 106 -11.05 -2.37 13.31
N ILE A 107 -11.89 -2.90 14.18
CA ILE A 107 -13.22 -2.34 14.43
C ILE A 107 -13.06 -1.26 15.51
N ALA A 108 -13.48 -0.03 15.21
CA ALA A 108 -13.34 1.13 16.09
C ALA A 108 -14.09 0.91 17.42
N THR A 109 -15.27 0.30 17.36
CA THR A 109 -16.09 -0.07 18.52
C THR A 109 -15.64 -1.37 19.20
N GLY A 110 -14.61 -2.04 18.67
CA GLY A 110 -14.06 -3.26 19.25
C GLY A 110 -13.34 -3.00 20.58
N SER A 111 -13.56 -3.89 21.55
CA SER A 111 -12.88 -3.84 22.85
C SER A 111 -11.35 -3.93 22.70
N LEU A 112 -10.62 -3.11 23.46
CA LEU A 112 -9.16 -3.21 23.56
C LEU A 112 -8.71 -4.53 24.18
N LEU A 113 -9.46 -5.05 25.15
CA LEU A 113 -9.21 -6.35 25.75
C LEU A 113 -9.30 -7.46 24.69
N ALA A 114 -10.33 -7.41 23.84
CA ALA A 114 -10.48 -8.38 22.75
C ALA A 114 -9.37 -8.26 21.69
N GLN A 115 -8.80 -7.06 21.52
CA GLN A 115 -7.59 -6.90 20.72
C GLN A 115 -6.40 -7.60 21.38
N GLU A 116 -6.14 -7.34 22.66
CA GLU A 116 -5.03 -7.95 23.40
C GLU A 116 -5.10 -9.48 23.38
N GLU A 117 -6.28 -10.06 23.61
CA GLU A 117 -6.50 -11.50 23.51
C GLU A 117 -6.19 -12.04 22.11
N PHE A 118 -6.57 -11.32 21.06
CA PHE A 118 -6.25 -11.70 19.70
C PHE A 118 -4.74 -11.63 19.44
N GLU A 119 -4.07 -10.57 19.89
CA GLU A 119 -2.61 -10.42 19.74
C GLU A 119 -1.86 -11.54 20.47
N MET A 120 -2.32 -11.91 21.66
CA MET A 120 -1.75 -13.02 22.45
C MET A 120 -1.97 -14.38 21.77
N ARG A 121 -3.18 -14.65 21.23
CA ARG A 121 -3.49 -15.91 20.53
C ARG A 121 -2.78 -16.05 19.19
N SER A 122 -2.66 -14.95 18.43
CA SER A 122 -2.13 -14.97 17.07
C SER A 122 -0.62 -14.71 16.99
N GLY A 123 -0.02 -14.16 18.04
CA GLY A 123 1.37 -13.68 18.05
C GLY A 123 1.60 -12.44 17.18
N LEU A 124 0.54 -11.84 16.62
CA LEU A 124 0.61 -10.64 15.79
C LEU A 124 0.40 -9.40 16.66
N ARG A 125 1.33 -8.43 16.61
CA ARG A 125 1.17 -7.12 17.24
C ARG A 125 0.61 -6.14 16.21
N ILE A 126 -0.58 -5.58 16.47
CA ILE A 126 -1.22 -4.67 15.53
C ILE A 126 -1.01 -3.25 16.06
N ALA A 127 -0.08 -2.53 15.42
CA ALA A 127 0.11 -1.11 15.67
C ALA A 127 -1.16 -0.37 15.20
N VAL A 128 -1.94 0.09 16.18
CA VAL A 128 -3.11 0.95 16.04
C VAL A 128 -2.65 2.26 15.39
#